data_AF-A0A926BZC1-F1
#
_entry.id   AF-A0A926BZC1-F1
#
_cell.length_a   1.000
_cell.length_b   1.000
_cell.length_c   1.000
_cell.angle_alpha   90.00
_cell.angle_beta   90.00
_cell.angle_gamma   90.00
#
_symmetry.space_group_name_H-M   'P 1'
#
loop_
_entity.id
_entity.type
_entity.pdbx_description
1 polymer ?
#
loop_
_entity_poly.entity_id
_entity_poly.type
_entity_poly.pdbx_seq_one_letter_code
_entity_poly.pdbx_strand_id
1 'polypeptide(L)'
;MNLPTVFNRIIARTITYFGRGLLAVTPVGLTIYVIYSIFVWVDGLVPIMIPGLGVLIMLGIILGVGLLVSTVVPQSFVNLLEGSIKHLPLVSLIYFALKDLLSAFVGDKKKFNQPVLVTVNRQS
;
A
#
# COMPACT_ATOMS: atom_id res chain seq x y z
N MET A 1 -40.78 -44.68 -13.18
CA MET A 1 -40.98 -43.23 -13.00
C MET A 1 -39.74 -42.67 -12.30
N ASN A 2 -38.82 -42.04 -13.04
CA ASN A 2 -37.48 -41.66 -12.54
C ASN A 2 -37.53 -40.28 -11.84
N LEU A 3 -37.88 -40.25 -10.56
CA LEU A 3 -37.93 -39.02 -9.74
C LEU A 3 -36.57 -38.44 -9.24
N PRO A 4 -35.41 -39.13 -9.17
CA PRO A 4 -34.23 -38.59 -8.48
C PRO A 4 -33.44 -37.52 -9.27
N THR A 5 -33.67 -37.37 -10.57
CA THR A 5 -32.85 -36.48 -11.43
C THR A 5 -33.28 -35.02 -11.38
N VAL A 6 -34.57 -34.73 -11.15
CA VAL A 6 -35.10 -33.36 -11.12
C VAL A 6 -34.67 -32.63 -9.84
N PHE A 7 -34.70 -33.32 -8.70
CA PHE A 7 -34.29 -32.77 -7.41
C PHE A 7 -32.82 -32.32 -7.40
N ASN A 8 -31.92 -33.17 -7.91
CA ASN A 8 -30.50 -32.85 -8.01
C ASN A 8 -30.24 -31.64 -8.93
N ARG A 9 -31.02 -31.49 -10.01
CA ARG A 9 -30.91 -30.36 -10.94
C ARG A 9 -31.36 -29.03 -10.32
N ILE A 10 -32.35 -29.05 -9.43
CA ILE A 10 -32.82 -27.86 -8.70
C ILE A 10 -31.79 -27.44 -7.66
N ILE A 11 -31.26 -28.38 -6.87
CA ILE A 11 -30.20 -28.11 -5.88
C ILE A 11 -28.96 -27.51 -6.54
N ALA A 12 -28.49 -28.12 -7.64
CA ALA A 12 -27.33 -27.64 -8.38
C ALA A 12 -27.52 -26.19 -8.88
N ARG A 13 -28.73 -25.82 -9.31
CA ARG A 13 -29.06 -24.44 -9.70
C ARG A 13 -28.98 -23.48 -8.51
N THR A 14 -29.60 -23.81 -7.37
CA THR A 14 -29.59 -22.95 -6.17
C THR A 14 -28.17 -22.73 -5.65
N ILE A 15 -27.34 -23.78 -5.58
CA ILE A 15 -25.93 -23.67 -5.19
C ILE A 15 -25.15 -22.77 -6.17
N THR A 16 -25.42 -22.88 -7.48
CA THR A 16 -24.76 -22.04 -8.48
C THR A 16 -25.11 -20.56 -8.31
N TYR A 17 -26.38 -20.23 -8.03
CA TYR A 17 -26.79 -18.85 -7.78
C TYR A 17 -26.21 -18.30 -6.46
N PHE A 18 -26.20 -19.11 -5.39
CA PHE A 18 -25.58 -18.75 -4.13
C PHE A 18 -24.07 -18.53 -4.28
N GLY A 19 -23.36 -19.42 -4.98
CA GLY A 19 -21.93 -19.29 -5.24
C GLY A 19 -21.60 -18.04 -6.05
N ARG A 20 -22.41 -17.68 -7.05
CA ARG A 20 -22.26 -16.41 -7.80
C ARG A 20 -22.48 -15.19 -6.92
N GLY A 21 -23.49 -15.21 -6.05
CA GLY A 21 -23.75 -14.14 -5.09
C GLY A 21 -22.61 -14.00 -4.07
N LEU A 22 -22.14 -15.11 -3.52
CA LEU A 22 -20.99 -15.16 -2.61
C LEU A 22 -19.75 -14.57 -3.27
N LEU A 23 -19.40 -15.04 -4.48
CA LEU A 23 -18.24 -14.53 -5.24
C LEU A 23 -18.32 -13.02 -5.53
N ALA A 24 -19.53 -12.48 -5.73
CA ALA A 24 -19.73 -11.05 -5.92
C ALA A 24 -19.56 -10.24 -4.62
N VAL A 25 -19.99 -10.79 -3.47
CA VAL A 25 -19.87 -10.15 -2.15
C VAL A 25 -18.48 -10.32 -1.55
N THR A 26 -17.77 -11.41 -1.86
CA THR A 26 -16.41 -11.71 -1.40
C THR A 26 -15.44 -10.54 -1.49
N PRO A 27 -15.26 -9.86 -2.64
CA PRO A 27 -14.30 -8.75 -2.72
C PRO A 27 -14.65 -7.59 -1.79
N VAL A 28 -15.94 -7.30 -1.58
CA VAL A 28 -16.39 -6.21 -0.68
C VAL A 28 -16.24 -6.62 0.79
N GLY A 29 -16.63 -7.85 1.13
CA GLY A 29 -16.44 -8.37 2.48
C GLY A 29 -14.96 -8.44 2.86
N LEU A 30 -14.10 -8.86 1.91
CA LEU A 30 -12.67 -8.92 2.10
C LEU A 30 -12.05 -7.54 2.31
N THR A 31 -12.44 -6.53 1.54
CA THR A 31 -11.93 -5.17 1.74
C THR A 31 -12.35 -4.60 3.10
N ILE A 32 -13.61 -4.78 3.49
CA ILE A 32 -14.10 -4.36 4.82
C ILE A 32 -13.32 -5.06 5.92
N TYR A 33 -13.10 -6.38 5.80
CA TYR A 33 -12.33 -7.15 6.77
C TYR A 33 -10.88 -6.67 6.89
N VAL A 34 -10.20 -6.45 5.76
CA VAL A 34 -8.82 -5.96 5.74
C VAL A 34 -8.73 -4.57 6.38
N ILE A 35 -9.64 -3.65 6.02
CA ILE A 35 -9.70 -2.32 6.61
C ILE A 35 -9.89 -2.44 8.12
N TYR A 36 -10.92 -3.14 8.59
CA TYR A 36 -11.18 -3.32 10.01
C TYR A 36 -9.98 -3.93 10.76
N SER A 37 -9.32 -4.93 10.17
CA SER A 37 -8.13 -5.56 10.75
C SER A 37 -6.98 -4.56 10.93
N ILE A 38 -6.77 -3.65 9.97
CA ILE A 38 -5.74 -2.61 10.07
C ILE A 38 -6.10 -1.64 11.20
N PHE A 39 -7.35 -1.22 11.30
CA PHE A 39 -7.81 -0.32 12.37
C PHE A 39 -7.59 -0.93 13.76
N VAL A 40 -8.00 -2.18 13.97
CA VAL A 40 -7.80 -2.86 15.26
C VAL A 40 -6.32 -3.08 15.56
N TRP A 41 -5.51 -3.43 14.55
CA TRP A 41 -4.06 -3.59 14.74
C TRP A 41 -3.38 -2.29 15.14
N VAL A 42 -3.73 -1.17 14.48
CA VAL A 42 -3.18 0.16 14.77
C VAL A 42 -3.68 0.71 16.11
N ASP A 43 -4.98 0.61 16.39
CA ASP A 43 -5.55 1.05 17.66
C ASP A 43 -5.01 0.19 18.83
N GLY A 44 -4.63 -1.06 18.60
CA GLY A 44 -3.96 -1.90 19.59
C GLY A 44 -2.54 -1.44 19.96
N LEU A 45 -1.88 -0.64 19.12
CA LEU A 45 -0.56 -0.07 19.42
C LEU A 45 -0.64 1.14 20.37
N VAL A 46 -1.81 1.78 20.49
CA VAL A 46 -2.01 2.97 21.32
C VAL A 46 -3.21 2.73 22.23
N PRO A 47 -3.05 2.57 23.55
CA PRO A 47 -4.13 2.17 24.45
C PRO A 47 -5.17 3.29 24.63
N ILE A 48 -6.09 3.44 23.67
CA ILE A 48 -7.13 4.48 23.67
C ILE A 48 -8.48 3.83 23.35
N MET A 49 -9.52 4.27 24.06
CA MET A 49 -10.87 3.71 23.99
C MET A 49 -11.69 4.13 22.76
N ILE A 50 -11.14 4.95 21.84
CA ILE A 50 -11.87 5.46 20.67
C ILE A 50 -11.40 4.74 19.41
N PRO A 51 -12.24 3.89 18.78
CA PRO A 51 -11.90 3.20 17.53
C PRO A 51 -11.58 4.22 16.42
N GLY A 52 -10.48 4.02 15.71
CA GLY A 52 -10.00 4.88 14.62
C GLY A 52 -9.13 6.06 15.03
N LEU A 53 -8.98 6.34 16.32
CA LEU A 53 -8.11 7.42 16.79
C LEU A 53 -6.62 7.06 16.68
N GLY A 54 -6.27 5.79 16.77
CA GLY A 54 -4.89 5.32 16.61
C GLY A 54 -4.33 5.67 15.23
N VAL A 55 -5.16 5.60 14.18
CA VAL A 55 -4.78 5.96 12.80
C VAL A 55 -4.48 7.46 12.67
N LEU A 56 -5.31 8.33 13.28
CA LEU A 56 -5.08 9.78 13.25
C LEU A 56 -3.81 10.18 14.01
N ILE A 57 -3.56 9.54 15.15
CA ILE A 57 -2.34 9.76 15.94
C ILE A 57 -1.12 9.26 15.17
N MET A 58 -1.19 8.09 14.54
CA MET A 58 -0.13 7.55 13.68
C MET A 58 0.19 8.52 12.55
N LEU A 59 -0.83 9.06 11.86
CA LEU A 59 -0.63 10.09 10.84
C LEU A 59 0.06 11.33 11.40
N GLY A 60 -0.37 11.82 12.55
CA GLY A 60 0.27 12.94 13.24
C GLY A 60 1.74 12.67 13.58
N ILE A 61 2.06 11.48 14.08
CA ILE A 61 3.43 11.05 14.38
C ILE A 61 4.27 10.96 13.10
N ILE A 62 3.76 10.32 12.04
CA ILE A 62 4.47 10.19 10.76
C ILE A 62 4.76 11.57 10.17
N LEU A 63 3.79 12.47 10.18
CA LEU A 63 3.97 13.86 9.74
C LEU A 63 4.99 14.59 10.62
N GLY A 64 4.89 14.45 11.94
CA GLY A 64 5.83 15.03 12.89
C GLY A 64 7.26 14.55 12.65
N VAL A 65 7.47 13.24 12.50
CA VAL A 65 8.77 12.63 12.17
C VAL A 65 9.26 13.13 10.81
N GLY A 66 8.40 13.19 9.80
CA GLY A 66 8.76 13.73 8.48
C GLY A 66 9.27 15.16 8.55
N LEU A 67 8.61 16.02 9.32
CA LEU A 67 9.03 17.41 9.55
C LEU A 67 10.34 17.49 10.33
N LEU A 68 10.51 16.67 11.37
CA LEU A 68 11.73 16.59 12.16
C LEU A 68 12.91 16.14 11.29
N VAL A 69 12.73 15.09 10.49
CA VAL A 69 13.76 14.60 9.56
C VAL A 69 14.12 15.66 8.53
N SER A 70 13.12 16.34 7.95
CA SER A 70 13.36 17.35 6.92
C SER A 70 14.05 18.62 7.45
N THR A 71 13.88 18.95 8.73
CA THR A 71 14.30 20.25 9.28
C THR A 71 15.50 20.14 10.22
N VAL A 72 15.58 19.06 11.00
CA VAL A 72 16.53 18.90 12.10
C VAL A 72 17.62 17.89 11.77
N VAL A 73 17.32 16.85 10.97
CA VAL A 73 18.26 15.75 10.71
C VAL A 73 19.21 16.09 9.55
N PRO A 74 20.53 16.20 9.78
CA PRO A 74 21.48 16.47 8.71
C PRO A 74 21.64 15.28 7.78
N GLN A 75 21.90 15.54 6.49
CA GLN A 75 22.13 14.49 5.48
C GLN A 75 23.28 13.54 5.87
N SER A 76 24.29 14.05 6.58
CA SER A 76 25.40 13.23 7.09
C SER A 76 24.94 12.12 8.02
N PHE A 77 23.94 12.37 8.88
CA PHE A 77 23.40 11.35 9.79
C PHE A 77 22.68 10.25 9.01
N VAL A 78 21.88 10.62 8.02
CA VAL A 78 21.21 9.66 7.12
C VAL A 78 22.24 8.81 6.38
N ASN A 79 23.31 9.43 5.85
CA ASN A 79 24.36 8.71 5.13
C ASN A 79 25.13 7.72 6.04
N LEU A 80 25.29 8.02 7.32
CA LEU A 80 25.89 7.09 8.31
C LEU A 80 25.01 5.87 8.57
N LEU A 81 23.69 6.09 8.70
CA LEU A 81 22.72 5.00 8.83
C LEU A 81 22.71 4.11 7.58
N GLU A 82 22.70 4.72 6.40
CA GLU A 82 22.79 4.00 5.14
C GLU A 82 24.10 3.23 5.01
N GLY A 83 25.22 3.82 5.43
CA GLY A 83 26.51 3.14 5.51
C GLY A 83 26.46 1.88 6.37
N SER A 84 25.74 1.93 7.49
CA SER A 84 25.55 0.77 8.37
C SER A 84 24.69 -0.31 7.71
N ILE A 85 23.61 0.08 7.04
CA ILE A 85 22.72 -0.84 6.31
C ILE A 85 23.45 -1.54 5.15
N LYS A 86 24.37 -0.85 4.47
CA LYS A 86 25.16 -1.42 3.35
C LYS A 86 25.98 -2.67 3.73
N HIS A 87 26.33 -2.84 5.00
CA HIS A 87 27.07 -4.00 5.48
C HIS A 87 26.18 -5.26 5.63
N LEU A 88 24.86 -5.12 5.51
CA LEU A 88 23.90 -6.21 5.62
C LEU A 88 23.30 -6.51 4.22
N PRO A 89 23.84 -7.47 3.46
CA PRO A 89 23.53 -7.65 2.03
C PRO A 89 22.06 -7.96 1.73
N LEU A 90 21.34 -8.62 2.65
CA LEU A 90 19.91 -8.89 2.49
C LEU A 90 19.04 -7.67 2.85
N VAL A 91 19.41 -6.95 3.91
CA VAL A 91 18.64 -5.80 4.42
C VAL A 91 18.80 -4.59 3.50
N SER A 92 20.01 -4.36 2.98
CA SER A 92 20.29 -3.26 2.06
C SER A 92 19.49 -3.36 0.77
N LEU A 93 19.30 -4.56 0.22
CA LEU A 93 18.48 -4.79 -0.96
C LEU A 93 17.04 -4.28 -0.76
N ILE A 94 16.42 -4.65 0.37
CA ILE A 94 15.03 -4.27 0.68
C ILE A 94 14.95 -2.77 0.99
N TYR A 95 15.87 -2.24 1.80
CA TYR A 95 15.88 -0.84 2.21
C TYR A 95 16.02 0.09 0.99
N PHE A 96 17.02 -0.13 0.13
CA PHE A 96 17.26 0.74 -1.02
C PHE A 96 16.17 0.59 -2.09
N ALA A 97 15.67 -0.63 -2.35
CA ALA A 97 14.56 -0.81 -3.28
C ALA A 97 13.28 -0.09 -2.82
N LEU A 98 12.95 -0.16 -1.53
CA LEU A 98 11.80 0.54 -0.97
C LEU A 98 12.01 2.06 -1.00
N LYS A 99 13.21 2.54 -0.65
CA LYS A 99 13.57 3.96 -0.72
C LYS A 99 13.42 4.52 -2.14
N ASP A 100 13.90 3.80 -3.14
CA ASP A 100 13.81 4.21 -4.55
C ASP A 100 12.36 4.22 -5.04
N LEU A 101 11.57 3.20 -4.69
CA LEU A 101 10.13 3.18 -4.95
C LEU A 101 9.47 4.41 -4.33
N LEU A 102 9.59 4.59 -3.01
CA LEU A 102 8.90 5.67 -2.31
C LEU A 102 9.34 7.05 -2.81
N SER A 103 10.62 7.23 -3.12
CA SER A 103 11.14 8.47 -3.72
C SER A 103 10.56 8.74 -5.10
N ALA A 104 10.24 7.69 -5.88
CA ALA A 104 9.57 7.84 -7.17
C ALA A 104 8.08 8.20 -7.06
N PHE A 105 7.41 7.81 -5.97
CA PHE A 105 6.00 8.13 -5.70
C PHE A 105 5.83 9.49 -4.98
N VAL A 106 6.74 9.84 -4.07
CA VAL A 106 6.70 11.07 -3.26
C VAL A 106 7.53 12.21 -3.88
N GLY A 107 8.38 11.90 -4.88
CA GLY A 107 9.30 12.85 -5.50
C GLY A 107 8.65 13.87 -6.44
N ASP A 108 8.89 15.15 -6.12
CA ASP A 108 8.50 16.35 -6.86
C ASP A 108 8.75 16.23 -8.38
N LYS A 109 7.69 15.94 -9.12
CA LYS A 109 7.67 16.16 -10.57
C LYS A 109 7.33 17.61 -10.86
N LYS A 110 8.30 18.52 -10.76
CA LYS A 110 8.34 19.64 -11.72
C LYS A 110 8.77 19.10 -13.08
N LYS A 111 7.90 18.31 -13.70
CA LYS A 111 8.06 17.83 -15.07
C LYS A 111 7.89 19.02 -16.02
N PHE A 112 8.98 19.42 -16.66
CA PHE A 112 9.05 20.19 -17.90
C PHE A 112 8.26 21.52 -17.95
N ASN A 113 8.91 22.62 -17.54
CA ASN A 113 8.41 23.97 -17.86
C ASN A 113 9.27 24.72 -18.90
N GLN A 114 10.22 24.03 -19.54
CA GLN A 114 10.99 24.60 -20.65
C GLN A 114 11.05 23.57 -21.78
N PRO A 115 10.17 23.69 -22.80
CA PRO A 115 10.34 22.92 -24.02
C PRO A 115 11.66 23.37 -24.68
N VAL A 116 12.64 22.46 -24.75
CA VAL A 116 13.85 22.66 -25.55
C VAL A 116 13.61 22.00 -26.90
N LEU A 117 13.55 22.83 -27.94
CA LEU A 117 13.51 22.41 -29.33
C LEU A 117 14.79 21.65 -29.66
N VAL A 118 14.70 20.32 -29.75
CA VAL A 118 15.76 19.49 -30.33
C VAL A 118 15.57 19.50 -31.83
N THR A 119 16.41 20.25 -32.53
CA THR A 119 16.51 20.17 -33.97
C THR A 119 17.15 18.82 -34.32
N VAL A 120 16.35 17.91 -34.90
CA VAL A 120 16.89 16.69 -35.50
C VAL A 120 17.56 17.13 -36.80
N ASN A 121 18.88 17.35 -36.73
CA ASN A 121 19.67 17.62 -37.92
C ASN A 121 19.71 16.36 -38.79
N ARG A 122 18.83 16.30 -39.79
CA ARG A 122 18.99 15.43 -40.94
C ARG A 122 19.98 16.10 -41.89
N GLN A 123 21.26 15.80 -41.73
CA GLN A 123 22.25 16.03 -42.77
C GLN A 123 22.21 14.82 -43.72
N SER A 124 21.71 15.08 -44.93
CA SER A 124 21.96 14.32 -46.16
C SER A 124 22.63 15.27 -47.14
#